data_AF-A0A257WKV2-F1
#
_entry.id   AF-A0A257WKV2-F1
#
_cell.length_a   1.000
_cell.length_b   1.000
_cell.length_c   1.000
_cell.angle_alpha   90.00
_cell.angle_beta   90.00
_cell.angle_gamma   90.00
#
_symmetry.space_group_name_H-M   'P 1'
#
loop_
_entity.id
_entity.type
_entity.pdbx_description
1 polymer ?
#
loop_
_entity_poly.entity_id
_entity_poly.type
_entity_poly.pdbx_seq_one_letter_code
_entity_poly.pdbx_strand_id
1 'polypeptide(L)'
;MRSFVAVLSLSAISAIGGMAIAEDAKPARTAAEEQAIAAIKKLGGLVLEIAQNDPRLDVAFHLADSKIGDAEIAPVKDLPQTAQLNLRGTEVTDAGLVHIKDLKGLTKLHLEKTKVTDAGLEQLKGLENLEYLNLYATAVTDAGLKSLAPLKKLKKL
;
A
#
# COMPACT_ATOMS: atom_id res chain seq x y z
N MET A 1 65.02 -19.29 5.93
CA MET A 1 64.12 -18.19 5.54
C MET A 1 63.70 -18.42 4.10
N ARG A 2 62.42 -18.21 3.80
CA ARG A 2 61.63 -18.90 2.77
C ARG A 2 62.03 -18.53 1.33
N SER A 3 62.33 -19.54 0.52
CA SER A 3 62.23 -19.48 -0.95
C SER A 3 60.83 -19.96 -1.36
N PHE A 4 60.09 -19.13 -2.09
CA PHE A 4 59.00 -19.58 -2.96
C PHE A 4 58.97 -18.65 -4.17
N VAL A 5 59.38 -19.20 -5.31
CA VAL A 5 59.13 -18.66 -6.64
C VAL A 5 57.85 -19.36 -7.13
N ALA A 6 56.84 -18.59 -7.50
CA ALA A 6 55.73 -19.06 -8.32
C ALA A 6 55.46 -18.00 -9.40
N VAL A 7 55.31 -18.51 -10.62
CA VAL A 7 55.48 -17.87 -11.92
C VAL A 7 54.16 -18.05 -12.66
N LEU A 8 53.67 -16.97 -13.29
CA LEU A 8 52.60 -16.90 -14.31
C LEU A 8 51.21 -17.46 -13.90
N SER A 9 50.07 -16.95 -14.38
CA SER A 9 49.74 -16.52 -15.72
C SER A 9 48.58 -15.52 -15.77
N LEU A 10 48.60 -14.73 -16.83
CA LEU A 10 47.56 -13.85 -17.31
C LEU A 10 46.33 -14.66 -17.76
N SER A 11 45.12 -14.23 -17.39
CA SER A 11 43.91 -14.42 -18.21
C SER A 11 42.85 -13.42 -17.78
N ALA A 12 42.71 -12.37 -18.59
CA ALA A 12 41.50 -11.58 -18.62
C ALA A 12 40.37 -12.50 -19.10
N ILE A 13 39.33 -12.65 -18.27
CA ILE A 13 38.03 -13.11 -18.75
C ILE A 13 37.12 -11.89 -18.72
N SER A 14 36.96 -11.29 -19.90
CA SER A 14 35.81 -10.47 -20.24
C SER A 14 34.56 -11.32 -20.02
N ALA A 15 33.86 -11.12 -18.91
CA ALA A 15 32.47 -11.53 -18.81
C ALA A 15 31.62 -10.43 -19.45
N ILE A 16 31.49 -10.51 -20.78
CA ILE A 16 30.26 -10.06 -21.46
C ILE A 16 29.19 -11.04 -20.99
N GLY A 17 28.52 -10.69 -19.90
CA GLY A 17 27.52 -11.54 -19.25
C GLY A 17 26.20 -10.80 -19.14
N GLY A 18 25.43 -10.85 -20.24
CA GLY A 18 23.98 -10.61 -20.24
C GLY A 18 23.52 -9.29 -19.63
N MET A 19 23.46 -8.24 -20.47
CA MET A 19 22.36 -7.28 -20.31
C MET A 19 21.08 -8.05 -20.63
N ALA A 20 20.53 -8.74 -19.63
CA ALA A 20 19.16 -9.18 -19.68
C ALA A 20 18.35 -7.90 -19.84
N ILE A 21 17.74 -7.73 -20.99
CA ILE A 21 16.60 -6.84 -21.15
C ILE A 21 15.54 -7.42 -20.23
N ALA A 22 15.56 -7.00 -18.96
CA ALA A 22 14.45 -7.18 -18.04
C ALA A 22 13.39 -6.13 -18.41
N GLU A 23 12.86 -6.21 -19.62
CA GLU A 23 11.63 -5.49 -19.95
C GLU A 23 10.46 -6.27 -19.32
N ASP A 24 9.67 -5.57 -18.52
CA ASP A 24 8.33 -5.92 -18.03
C ASP A 24 8.15 -6.75 -16.74
N ALA A 25 9.21 -7.07 -15.98
CA ALA A 25 9.02 -7.69 -14.66
C ALA A 25 8.72 -6.63 -13.57
N LYS A 26 7.63 -6.79 -12.81
CA LYS A 26 7.32 -5.92 -11.66
C LYS A 26 8.44 -5.99 -10.61
N PRO A 27 8.72 -4.90 -9.87
CA PRO A 27 9.74 -4.90 -8.83
C PRO A 27 9.39 -5.91 -7.72
N ALA A 28 10.44 -6.53 -7.17
CA ALA A 28 10.31 -7.41 -6.02
C ALA A 28 9.88 -6.62 -4.76
N ARG A 29 9.19 -7.30 -3.84
CA ARG A 29 8.76 -6.70 -2.58
C ARG A 29 9.95 -6.44 -1.67
N THR A 30 9.89 -5.35 -0.90
CA THR A 30 10.85 -5.12 0.18
C THR A 30 10.55 -6.00 1.40
N ALA A 31 11.53 -6.21 2.28
CA ALA A 31 11.29 -6.97 3.52
C ALA A 31 10.20 -6.35 4.41
N ALA A 32 10.09 -5.01 4.42
CA ALA A 32 9.03 -4.30 5.14
C ALA A 32 7.65 -4.59 4.53
N GLU A 33 7.54 -4.58 3.20
CA GLU A 33 6.30 -4.95 2.50
C GLU A 33 5.91 -6.40 2.78
N GLU A 34 6.86 -7.34 2.76
CA GLU A 34 6.59 -8.75 3.08
C GLU A 34 6.10 -8.92 4.52
N GLN A 35 6.70 -8.21 5.47
CA GLN A 35 6.26 -8.20 6.88
C GLN A 35 4.87 -7.61 7.03
N ALA A 36 4.57 -6.50 6.35
CA ALA A 36 3.25 -5.89 6.37
C ALA A 36 2.19 -6.82 5.77
N ILE A 37 2.48 -7.46 4.64
CA ILE A 37 1.61 -8.46 4.00
C ILE A 37 1.34 -9.63 4.95
N ALA A 38 2.37 -10.15 5.61
CA ALA A 38 2.23 -11.24 6.57
C ALA A 38 1.38 -10.83 7.79
N ALA A 39 1.57 -9.62 8.31
CA ALA A 39 0.78 -9.09 9.42
C ALA A 39 -0.70 -8.95 9.05
N ILE A 40 -1.01 -8.38 7.87
CA ILE A 40 -2.39 -8.24 7.39
C ILE A 40 -3.06 -9.60 7.20
N LYS A 41 -2.36 -10.57 6.59
CA LYS A 41 -2.88 -11.94 6.41
C LYS A 41 -3.15 -12.65 7.74
N LYS A 42 -2.29 -12.45 8.74
CA LYS A 42 -2.47 -13.01 10.09
C LYS A 42 -3.74 -12.48 10.78
N LEU A 43 -4.15 -11.25 10.47
CA LEU A 43 -5.39 -10.63 10.97
C LEU A 43 -6.64 -11.11 10.21
N GLY A 44 -6.49 -11.95 9.18
CA GLY A 44 -7.57 -12.37 8.28
C GLY A 44 -7.81 -11.40 7.12
N GLY A 45 -6.96 -10.39 6.95
CA GLY A 45 -7.02 -9.50 5.79
C GLY A 45 -6.49 -10.17 4.52
N LEU A 46 -6.94 -9.69 3.36
CA LEU A 46 -6.42 -10.09 2.06
C LEU A 46 -5.48 -9.03 1.50
N VAL A 47 -4.42 -9.50 0.84
CA VAL A 47 -3.53 -8.67 0.04
C VAL A 47 -3.30 -9.40 -1.28
N LEU A 48 -3.84 -8.83 -2.36
CA LEU A 48 -3.83 -9.38 -3.71
C LEU A 48 -3.17 -8.38 -4.67
N GLU A 49 -2.55 -8.91 -5.71
CA GLU A 49 -2.08 -8.09 -6.82
C GLU A 49 -3.24 -7.84 -7.78
N ILE A 50 -3.30 -6.63 -8.33
CA ILE A 50 -4.40 -6.29 -9.25
C ILE A 50 -4.22 -6.93 -10.64
N ALA A 51 -2.99 -7.30 -11.02
CA ALA A 51 -2.66 -8.04 -12.24
C ALA A 51 -1.27 -8.70 -12.12
N GLN A 52 -1.00 -9.73 -12.93
CA GLN A 52 0.19 -10.59 -12.85
C GLN A 52 1.54 -9.85 -12.83
N ASN A 53 1.67 -8.77 -13.62
CA ASN A 53 2.88 -7.94 -13.73
C ASN A 53 2.67 -6.50 -13.24
N ASP A 54 1.66 -6.27 -12.39
CA ASP A 54 1.40 -4.95 -11.80
C ASP A 54 1.85 -4.95 -10.32
N PRO A 55 2.72 -4.01 -9.88
CA PRO A 55 3.16 -3.97 -8.49
C PRO A 55 2.03 -3.55 -7.53
N ARG A 56 0.93 -2.98 -8.03
CA ARG A 56 -0.13 -2.41 -7.20
C ARG A 56 -0.97 -3.49 -6.50
N LEU A 57 -1.42 -3.13 -5.30
CA LEU A 57 -2.13 -4.04 -4.41
C LEU A 57 -3.60 -3.66 -4.23
N ASP A 58 -4.44 -4.68 -4.11
CA ASP A 58 -5.77 -4.64 -3.50
C ASP A 58 -5.66 -5.21 -2.08
N VAL A 59 -6.00 -4.40 -1.09
CA VAL A 59 -5.89 -4.73 0.34
C VAL A 59 -7.28 -4.64 0.97
N ALA A 60 -7.73 -5.71 1.63
CA ALA A 60 -9.05 -5.77 2.23
C ALA A 60 -9.02 -6.32 3.66
N PHE A 61 -9.69 -5.63 4.58
CA PHE A 61 -9.85 -6.04 5.99
C PHE A 61 -11.27 -6.51 6.33
N HIS A 62 -12.27 -6.28 5.46
CA HIS A 62 -13.68 -6.64 5.72
C HIS A 62 -13.94 -8.16 5.77
N LEU A 63 -12.95 -8.98 5.42
CA LEU A 63 -13.02 -10.44 5.42
C LEU A 63 -12.49 -11.06 6.72
N ALA A 64 -12.07 -10.22 7.66
CA ALA A 64 -11.55 -10.68 8.92
C ALA A 64 -12.69 -11.09 9.87
N ASP A 65 -12.52 -12.25 10.52
CA ASP A 65 -13.37 -12.69 11.65
C ASP A 65 -13.05 -11.91 12.94
N SER A 66 -12.10 -10.97 12.88
CA SER A 66 -11.62 -10.18 13.99
C SER A 66 -12.09 -8.73 13.94
N LYS A 67 -12.14 -8.09 15.11
CA LYS A 67 -12.45 -6.67 15.23
C LYS A 67 -11.24 -5.85 14.78
N ILE A 68 -11.30 -5.35 13.55
CA ILE A 68 -10.27 -4.50 12.95
C ILE A 68 -10.48 -3.05 13.38
N GLY A 69 -9.53 -2.47 14.11
CA GLY A 69 -9.47 -1.05 14.47
C GLY A 69 -8.23 -0.36 13.89
N ASP A 70 -7.91 0.81 14.44
CA ASP A 70 -6.83 1.68 13.94
C ASP A 70 -5.45 1.02 14.00
N ALA A 71 -5.17 0.27 15.07
CA ALA A 71 -3.89 -0.40 15.26
C ALA A 71 -3.68 -1.53 14.24
N GLU A 72 -4.76 -2.26 13.90
CA GLU A 72 -4.71 -3.40 12.99
C GLU A 72 -4.42 -2.99 11.54
N ILE A 73 -4.82 -1.78 11.14
CA ILE A 73 -4.56 -1.26 9.79
C ILE A 73 -3.20 -0.57 9.65
N ALA A 74 -2.45 -0.38 10.75
CA ALA A 74 -1.17 0.31 10.75
C ALA A 74 -0.13 -0.23 9.74
N PRO A 75 -0.03 -1.55 9.46
CA PRO A 75 0.91 -2.08 8.48
C PRO A 75 0.69 -1.60 7.04
N VAL A 76 -0.52 -1.11 6.69
CA VAL A 76 -0.82 -0.67 5.32
C VAL A 76 0.07 0.49 4.87
N LYS A 77 0.58 1.30 5.81
CA LYS A 77 1.52 2.40 5.52
C LYS A 77 2.81 1.93 4.83
N ASP A 78 3.21 0.68 5.06
CA ASP A 78 4.42 0.08 4.52
C ASP A 78 4.16 -0.57 3.14
N LEU A 79 2.96 -0.36 2.57
CA LEU A 79 2.54 -0.81 1.24
C LEU A 79 2.19 0.39 0.34
N PRO A 80 3.17 1.25 -0.03
CA PRO A 80 2.93 2.50 -0.78
C PRO A 80 2.26 2.28 -2.15
N GLN A 81 2.39 1.07 -2.70
CA GLN A 81 1.74 0.64 -3.94
C GLN A 81 0.29 0.16 -3.79
N THR A 82 -0.33 0.31 -2.63
CA THR A 82 -1.76 0.00 -2.45
C THR A 82 -2.61 0.89 -3.36
N ALA A 83 -3.35 0.29 -4.28
CA ALA A 83 -4.22 0.99 -5.22
C ALA A 83 -5.70 0.92 -4.81
N GLN A 84 -6.09 -0.15 -4.12
CA GLN A 84 -7.44 -0.33 -3.61
C GLN A 84 -7.33 -0.74 -2.14
N LEU A 85 -8.04 -0.03 -1.27
CA LEU A 85 -8.08 -0.33 0.16
C LEU A 85 -9.53 -0.43 0.62
N ASN A 86 -9.85 -1.58 1.22
CA ASN A 86 -11.19 -1.86 1.71
C ASN A 86 -11.24 -2.07 3.23
N LEU A 87 -11.75 -1.05 3.92
CA LEU A 87 -11.93 -0.99 5.37
C LEU A 87 -13.41 -1.03 5.76
N ARG A 88 -14.29 -1.46 4.83
CA ARG A 88 -15.73 -1.49 5.07
C ARG A 88 -16.07 -2.30 6.32
N GLY A 89 -16.93 -1.73 7.17
CA GLY A 89 -17.45 -2.40 8.37
C GLY A 89 -16.42 -2.64 9.47
N THR A 90 -15.24 -2.06 9.36
CA THR A 90 -14.22 -2.07 10.42
C THR A 90 -14.53 -1.01 11.48
N GLU A 91 -13.87 -1.09 12.63
CA GLU A 91 -13.97 -0.11 13.71
C GLU A 91 -12.96 1.06 13.57
N VAL A 92 -12.37 1.22 12.39
CA VAL A 92 -11.44 2.31 12.07
C VAL A 92 -12.08 3.67 12.32
N THR A 93 -11.31 4.56 12.96
CA THR A 93 -11.64 5.94 13.29
C THR A 93 -10.76 6.92 12.51
N ASP A 94 -10.93 8.22 12.75
CA ASP A 94 -10.07 9.26 12.19
C ASP A 94 -8.58 9.05 12.50
N ALA A 95 -8.27 8.46 13.67
CA ALA A 95 -6.90 8.19 14.09
C ALA A 95 -6.23 7.11 13.22
N GLY A 96 -6.99 6.14 12.69
CA GLY A 96 -6.46 5.12 11.79
C GLY A 96 -6.07 5.67 10.42
N LEU A 97 -6.73 6.73 9.95
CA LEU A 97 -6.47 7.30 8.62
C LEU A 97 -5.07 7.92 8.47
N VAL A 98 -4.37 8.17 9.59
CA VAL A 98 -2.96 8.61 9.55
C VAL A 98 -2.04 7.59 8.90
N HIS A 99 -2.42 6.30 8.91
CA HIS A 99 -1.66 5.21 8.31
C HIS A 99 -1.81 5.14 6.78
N ILE A 100 -2.79 5.84 6.20
CA ILE A 100 -3.06 5.77 4.75
C ILE A 100 -2.82 7.09 4.01
N LYS A 101 -2.62 8.21 4.71
CA LYS A 101 -2.48 9.57 4.14
C LYS A 101 -1.37 9.72 3.08
N ASP A 102 -0.35 8.86 3.14
CA ASP A 102 0.82 8.89 2.26
C ASP A 102 0.77 7.82 1.15
N LEU A 103 -0.33 7.07 1.04
CA LEU A 103 -0.54 6.09 -0.04
C LEU A 103 -0.93 6.80 -1.34
N LYS A 104 0.01 7.53 -1.94
CA LYS A 104 -0.23 8.34 -3.14
C LYS A 104 -0.71 7.54 -4.34
N GLY A 105 -0.50 6.22 -4.37
CA GLY A 105 -1.02 5.31 -5.37
C GLY A 105 -2.48 4.90 -5.19
N LEU A 106 -3.13 5.28 -4.08
CA LEU A 106 -4.50 4.85 -3.76
C LEU A 106 -5.52 5.48 -4.72
N THR A 107 -6.30 4.63 -5.38
CA THR A 107 -7.32 5.02 -6.36
C THR A 107 -8.74 4.72 -5.89
N LYS A 108 -8.92 3.71 -5.03
CA LYS A 108 -10.21 3.37 -4.43
C LYS A 108 -10.08 3.16 -2.93
N LEU A 109 -10.95 3.82 -2.18
CA LEU A 109 -11.03 3.71 -0.74
C LEU A 109 -12.47 3.45 -0.29
N HIS A 110 -12.67 2.34 0.39
CA HIS A 110 -13.95 1.94 0.99
C HIS A 110 -13.90 2.17 2.50
N LEU A 111 -14.66 3.16 3.00
CA LEU A 111 -14.82 3.50 4.42
C LEU A 111 -16.25 3.29 4.92
N GLU A 112 -17.10 2.60 4.17
CA GLU A 112 -18.50 2.42 4.51
C GLU A 112 -18.63 1.71 5.87
N LYS A 113 -19.55 2.18 6.72
CA LYS A 113 -19.78 1.61 8.05
C LYS A 113 -18.54 1.61 8.96
N THR A 114 -17.64 2.58 8.79
CA THR A 114 -16.55 2.87 9.74
C THR A 114 -16.96 3.97 10.72
N LYS A 115 -16.09 4.29 11.69
CA LYS A 115 -16.31 5.37 12.68
C LYS A 115 -15.63 6.68 12.25
N VAL A 116 -15.31 6.83 10.97
CA VAL A 116 -14.72 8.04 10.41
C VAL A 116 -15.72 9.21 10.46
N THR A 117 -15.19 10.39 10.79
CA THR A 117 -15.92 11.67 10.87
C THR A 117 -15.31 12.69 9.89
N ASP A 118 -15.87 13.90 9.88
CA ASP A 118 -15.33 15.04 9.12
C ASP A 118 -13.83 15.29 9.40
N ALA A 119 -13.38 15.08 10.64
CA ALA A 119 -11.99 15.31 11.03
C ALA A 119 -11.03 14.31 10.35
N GLY A 120 -11.49 13.09 10.08
CA GLY A 120 -10.69 12.07 9.39
C GLY A 120 -10.41 12.42 7.92
N LEU A 121 -11.33 13.12 7.25
CA LEU A 121 -11.17 13.47 5.85
C LEU A 121 -9.98 14.42 5.59
N GLU A 122 -9.54 15.18 6.60
CA GLU A 122 -8.31 15.99 6.53
C GLU A 122 -7.05 15.15 6.27
N GLN A 123 -7.06 13.87 6.65
CA GLN A 123 -5.95 12.95 6.37
C GLN A 123 -5.94 12.48 4.90
N LEU A 124 -7.06 12.60 4.18
CA LEU A 124 -7.19 12.10 2.82
C LEU A 124 -6.77 13.12 1.76
N LYS A 125 -6.60 14.40 2.11
CA LYS A 125 -6.30 15.48 1.14
C LYS A 125 -5.04 15.26 0.29
N GLY A 126 -4.11 14.44 0.78
CA GLY A 126 -2.88 14.10 0.09
C GLY A 126 -3.01 12.92 -0.90
N LEU A 127 -4.18 12.30 -1.02
CA LEU A 127 -4.43 11.15 -1.90
C LEU A 127 -4.81 11.61 -3.32
N GLU A 128 -3.89 12.31 -3.98
CA GLU A 128 -4.14 13.01 -5.25
C GLU A 128 -4.63 12.11 -6.40
N ASN A 129 -4.42 10.80 -6.29
CA ASN A 129 -4.88 9.79 -7.26
C ASN A 129 -6.19 9.10 -6.89
N LEU A 130 -6.84 9.49 -5.80
CA LEU A 130 -8.10 8.89 -5.37
C LEU A 130 -9.22 9.21 -6.37
N GLU A 131 -9.85 8.17 -6.91
CA GLU A 131 -10.93 8.28 -7.89
C GLU A 131 -12.29 7.85 -7.34
N TYR A 132 -12.28 6.95 -6.37
CA TYR A 132 -13.46 6.43 -5.70
C TYR A 132 -13.26 6.49 -4.19
N LEU A 133 -14.18 7.14 -3.51
CA LEU A 133 -14.31 7.14 -2.06
C LEU A 133 -15.73 6.72 -1.73
N ASN A 134 -15.94 5.88 -0.72
CA ASN A 134 -17.29 5.60 -0.24
C ASN A 134 -17.37 5.83 1.27
N LEU A 135 -18.30 6.70 1.66
CA LEU A 135 -18.52 7.17 3.03
C LEU A 135 -19.89 6.74 3.58
N TYR A 136 -20.59 5.81 2.90
CA TYR A 136 -21.91 5.36 3.32
C TYR A 136 -21.90 4.87 4.78
N ALA A 137 -22.86 5.35 5.58
CA ALA A 137 -23.00 5.02 6.99
C ALA A 137 -21.75 5.31 7.83
N THR A 138 -21.04 6.40 7.53
CA THR A 138 -20.06 7.04 8.41
C THR A 138 -20.69 8.24 9.14
N ALA A 139 -19.93 8.91 10.00
CA ALA A 139 -20.36 10.16 10.66
C ALA A 139 -19.92 11.41 9.88
N VAL A 140 -19.50 11.27 8.63
CA VAL A 140 -19.17 12.40 7.74
C VAL A 140 -20.43 13.16 7.37
N THR A 141 -20.32 14.49 7.35
CA THR A 141 -21.34 15.45 6.92
C THR A 141 -20.88 16.21 5.67
N ASP A 142 -21.79 16.97 5.06
CA ASP A 142 -21.49 17.87 3.94
C ASP A 142 -20.41 18.90 4.29
N ALA A 143 -20.24 19.25 5.57
CA ALA A 143 -19.18 20.15 6.00
C ALA A 143 -17.79 19.52 5.81
N GLY A 144 -17.63 18.25 6.17
CA GLY A 144 -16.39 17.50 6.00
C GLY A 144 -15.99 17.33 4.54
N LEU A 145 -16.95 17.22 3.62
CA LEU A 145 -16.68 17.05 2.18
C LEU A 145 -15.85 18.19 1.58
N LYS A 146 -15.87 19.38 2.19
CA LYS A 146 -15.04 20.52 1.76
C LYS A 146 -13.54 20.20 1.83
N SER A 147 -13.11 19.34 2.75
CA SER A 147 -11.72 18.89 2.86
C SER A 147 -11.24 18.06 1.66
N LEU A 148 -12.18 17.50 0.87
CA LEU A 148 -11.90 16.71 -0.32
C LEU A 148 -11.68 17.55 -1.58
N ALA A 149 -11.87 18.87 -1.52
CA ALA A 149 -11.69 19.78 -2.65
C ALA A 149 -10.31 19.68 -3.37
N PRO A 150 -9.20 19.32 -2.70
CA PRO A 150 -7.91 19.06 -3.37
C PRO A 150 -7.89 17.81 -4.24
N LEU A 151 -8.79 16.84 -4.05
CA LEU A 151 -8.80 15.55 -4.74
C LEU A 151 -9.38 15.67 -6.17
N LYS A 152 -8.61 16.28 -7.07
CA LYS A 152 -9.06 16.62 -8.43
C LYS A 152 -9.41 15.41 -9.30
N LYS A 153 -8.99 14.21 -8.93
CA LYS A 153 -9.28 12.96 -9.64
C LYS A 153 -10.48 12.20 -9.09
N LEU A 154 -11.10 12.67 -8.00
CA LEU A 154 -12.25 12.01 -7.40
C LEU A 154 -13.46 12.10 -8.36
N LYS A 155 -13.96 10.93 -8.78
CA LYS A 155 -15.06 10.78 -9.74
C LYS A 155 -16.34 10.24 -9.09
N LYS A 156 -16.20 9.50 -8.00
CA LYS A 156 -17.28 8.83 -7.29
C LYS A 156 -17.10 9.00 -5.79
N LEU A 157 -18.16 9.44 -5.12
CA LEU A 157 -18.25 9.69 -3.68
C LEU A 157 -19.53 9.05 -3.15
#